data_AF-A0A1Q3UUJ9-F1
#
_entry.id   AF-A0A1Q3UUJ9-F1
#
_cell.length_a   1.000
_cell.length_b   1.000
_cell.length_c   1.000
_cell.angle_alpha   90.00
_cell.angle_beta   90.00
_cell.angle_gamma   90.00
#
_symmetry.space_group_name_H-M   'P 1'
#
loop_
_entity.id
_entity.type
_entity.pdbx_description
1 polymer ?
#
loop_
_entity_poly.entity_id
_entity_poly.type
_entity_poly.pdbx_seq_one_letter_code
_entity_poly.pdbx_strand_id
1 'polypeptide(L)'
;MRRDSVTLKDLDERGHDVRAWCFECQRGERIDTIIWQKFEAKGWPMSMTEAARRFRCKQCRTSDHVSLFPARRPPMPPNAPERLVELFFHGMRSAGKRNRRGW
;
A
#
# COMPACT_ATOMS: atom_id res chain seq x y z
N MET A 1 2.03 27.51 8.04
CA MET A 1 2.35 26.24 8.72
C MET A 1 2.93 25.28 7.69
N ARG A 2 4.23 24.98 7.77
CA ARG A 2 4.96 24.20 6.75
C ARG A 2 4.44 22.76 6.72
N ARG A 3 3.72 22.40 5.65
CA ARG A 3 3.32 21.01 5.35
C ARG A 3 4.50 20.15 4.86
N ASP A 4 5.69 20.74 4.72
CA ASP A 4 6.86 20.13 4.09
C ASP A 4 7.68 19.21 5.00
N SER A 5 7.36 19.13 6.29
CA SER A 5 8.16 18.36 7.27
C SER A 5 7.59 17.00 7.62
N VAL A 6 6.43 16.61 7.10
CA VAL A 6 5.87 15.28 7.40
C VAL A 6 6.59 14.24 6.55
N THR A 7 7.31 13.33 7.21
CA THR A 7 8.03 12.24 6.55
C THR A 7 7.17 10.99 6.44
N LEU A 8 7.56 10.07 5.54
CA LEU A 8 6.93 8.75 5.46
C LEU A 8 7.03 7.97 6.78
N LYS A 9 8.11 8.19 7.54
CA LYS A 9 8.32 7.58 8.87
C LYS A 9 7.34 8.12 9.90
N ASP A 10 7.15 9.44 9.96
CA ASP A 10 6.19 10.06 10.89
C ASP A 10 4.76 9.57 10.66
N LEU A 11 4.39 9.29 9.41
CA LEU A 11 3.08 8.73 9.08
C LEU A 11 2.93 7.30 9.59
N ASP A 12 3.97 6.47 9.47
CA ASP A 12 3.95 5.10 9.97
C ASP A 12 3.84 5.03 11.48
N GLU A 13 4.63 5.85 12.19
CA GLU A 13 4.59 5.95 13.66
C GLU A 13 3.20 6.40 14.17
N ARG A 14 2.49 7.20 13.38
CA ARG A 14 1.11 7.62 13.67
C ARG A 14 0.05 6.62 13.20
N GLY A 15 0.45 5.49 12.62
CA GLY A 15 -0.46 4.47 12.10
C GLY A 15 -1.28 4.95 10.89
N HIS A 16 -0.75 5.88 10.11
CA HIS A 16 -1.33 6.30 8.84
C HIS A 16 -0.66 5.56 7.70
N ASP A 17 -1.41 5.29 6.63
CA ASP A 17 -0.86 4.84 5.36
C ASP A 17 -0.67 6.05 4.42
N VAL A 18 -0.11 5.82 3.23
CA VAL A 18 0.01 6.85 2.20
C VAL A 18 -0.88 6.49 1.01
N ARG A 19 -1.58 7.47 0.46
CA ARG A 19 -2.29 7.31 -0.82
C ARG A 19 -1.56 8.09 -1.90
N ALA A 20 -1.09 7.40 -2.93
CA ALA A 20 -0.65 8.03 -4.16
C ALA A 20 -1.87 8.30 -5.04
N TRP A 21 -2.05 9.54 -5.49
CA TRP A 21 -3.12 9.94 -6.39
C TRP A 21 -2.54 10.57 -7.65
N CYS A 22 -2.96 10.06 -8.81
CA CYS A 22 -2.66 10.62 -10.11
C CYS A 22 -3.81 11.53 -10.56
N PHE A 23 -3.53 12.82 -10.74
CA PHE A 23 -4.55 13.80 -11.14
C PHE A 23 -4.99 13.66 -12.60
N GLU A 24 -4.09 13.24 -13.47
CA GLU A 24 -4.37 13.03 -14.90
C GLU A 24 -5.34 11.85 -15.10
N CYS A 25 -5.04 10.71 -14.49
CA CYS A 25 -5.87 9.50 -14.60
C CYS A 25 -7.03 9.45 -13.59
N GLN A 26 -7.10 10.39 -12.64
CA GLN A 26 -8.07 10.42 -11.55
C GLN A 26 -8.13 9.10 -10.76
N ARG A 27 -6.96 8.48 -10.54
CA ARG A 27 -6.83 7.19 -9.87
C ARG A 27 -5.86 7.32 -8.71
N GLY A 28 -6.13 6.55 -7.66
CA GLY A 28 -5.21 6.46 -6.54
C GLY A 28 -5.03 5.06 -6.03
N GLU A 29 -3.84 4.81 -5.52
CA GLU A 29 -3.42 3.55 -4.91
C GLU A 29 -3.00 3.82 -3.48
N ARG A 30 -3.38 2.92 -2.57
CA ARG A 30 -2.92 2.95 -1.18
C ARG A 30 -1.60 2.20 -1.10
N ILE A 31 -0.63 2.81 -0.44
CA ILE A 31 0.71 2.31 -0.21
C ILE A 31 0.90 2.23 1.30
N ASP A 32 1.37 1.07 1.74
CA ASP A 32 1.78 0.87 3.12
C ASP A 32 2.95 1.79 3.46
N THR A 33 2.84 2.53 4.56
CA THR A 33 3.89 3.42 5.02
C THR A 33 5.19 2.70 5.35
N ILE A 34 5.19 1.39 5.62
CA ILE A 34 6.40 0.58 5.83
C ILE A 34 7.43 0.72 4.70
N ILE A 35 7.01 1.23 3.53
CA ILE A 35 7.91 1.59 2.44
C ILE A 35 9.01 2.58 2.84
N TRP A 36 8.85 3.34 3.94
CA TRP A 36 9.89 4.23 4.47
C TRP A 36 11.21 3.50 4.71
N GLN A 37 11.19 2.23 5.13
CA GLN A 37 12.40 1.41 5.32
C GLN A 37 13.20 1.24 4.02
N LYS A 38 12.50 1.11 2.89
CA LYS A 38 13.16 1.03 1.57
C LYS A 38 13.75 2.35 1.14
N PHE A 39 13.12 3.47 1.52
CA PHE A 39 13.64 4.80 1.23
C PHE A 39 14.90 5.06 2.05
N GLU A 40 14.89 4.73 3.34
CA GLU A 40 16.05 4.83 4.23
C GLU A 40 17.23 3.98 3.71
N ALA A 41 16.98 2.69 3.41
CA ALA A 41 18.01 1.78 2.90
C ALA A 41 18.66 2.24 1.58
N LYS A 42 17.95 3.04 0.78
CA LYS A 42 18.45 3.56 -0.50
C LYS A 42 18.92 5.01 -0.43
N GLY A 43 18.90 5.64 0.74
CA GLY A 43 19.23 7.05 0.92
C GLY A 43 18.32 7.98 0.12
N TRP A 44 17.07 7.58 -0.10
CA TRP A 44 16.08 8.40 -0.82
C TRP A 44 15.44 9.41 0.11
N PRO A 45 15.01 10.57 -0.43
CA PRO A 45 14.31 11.58 0.37
C PRO A 45 13.01 11.01 0.93
N MET A 46 12.83 11.17 2.24
CA MET A 46 11.66 10.66 2.99
C MET A 46 10.51 11.69 3.07
N SER A 47 10.70 12.89 2.54
CA SER A 47 9.66 13.91 2.48
C SER A 47 8.54 13.47 1.51
N MET A 48 7.28 13.73 1.85
CA MET A 48 6.15 13.29 1.01
C MET A 48 6.21 13.86 -0.42
N THR A 49 6.60 15.12 -0.56
CA THR A 49 6.67 15.84 -1.83
C THR A 49 7.73 15.27 -2.75
N GLU A 50 8.91 14.93 -2.22
CA GLU A 50 9.99 14.34 -3.02
C GLU A 50 9.77 12.84 -3.26
N ALA A 51 9.21 12.14 -2.27
CA ALA A 51 8.86 10.73 -2.41
C ALA A 51 7.82 10.49 -3.52
N ALA A 52 6.90 11.45 -3.75
CA ALA A 52 5.89 11.37 -4.80
C ALA A 52 6.49 11.05 -6.18
N ARG A 53 7.67 11.59 -6.50
CA ARG A 53 8.36 11.38 -7.79
C ARG A 53 8.77 9.93 -8.04
N ARG A 54 8.81 9.09 -7.00
CA ARG A 54 9.13 7.66 -7.11
C ARG A 54 7.91 6.80 -7.39
N PHE A 55 6.71 7.33 -7.20
CA PHE A 55 5.47 6.63 -7.48
C PHE A 55 5.01 6.97 -8.91
N ARG A 56 4.75 5.94 -9.70
CA ARG A 56 4.26 6.07 -11.06
C ARG A 56 2.83 5.57 -11.13
N CYS A 57 1.98 6.31 -11.83
CA CYS A 57 0.62 5.85 -12.10
C CYS A 57 0.67 4.57 -12.95
N LYS A 58 -0.09 3.52 -12.60
CA LYS A 58 -0.12 2.28 -13.39
C LYS A 58 -0.65 2.47 -14.82
N GLN A 59 -1.46 3.50 -15.05
CA GLN A 59 -2.10 3.76 -16.32
C GLN A 59 -1.25 4.62 -17.25
N CYS A 60 -0.92 5.87 -16.87
CA CYS A 60 -0.08 6.75 -17.69
C CYS A 60 1.44 6.53 -17.50
N ARG A 61 1.87 5.75 -16.49
CA ARG A 61 3.28 5.48 -16.14
C ARG A 61 4.13 6.71 -15.81
N THR A 62 3.50 7.88 -15.69
CA THR A 62 4.15 9.14 -15.30
C THR A 62 4.12 9.31 -13.78
N SER A 63 5.09 10.07 -13.27
CA SER A 63 5.18 10.53 -11.87
C SER A 63 4.81 12.00 -11.72
N ASP A 64 4.71 12.75 -12.82
CA ASP A 64 4.62 14.22 -12.80
C ASP A 64 3.28 14.73 -12.24
N HIS A 65 2.22 13.95 -12.44
CA HIS A 65 0.88 14.25 -11.94
C HIS A 65 0.53 13.42 -10.70
N VAL A 66 1.52 12.80 -10.04
CA VAL A 66 1.31 11.99 -8.84
C VAL A 66 1.61 12.81 -7.60
N SER A 67 0.69 12.80 -6.64
CA SER A 67 0.88 13.40 -5.32
C SER A 67 0.54 12.40 -4.23
N LEU A 68 1.26 12.50 -3.12
CA LEU A 68 1.06 11.67 -1.94
C LEU A 68 0.18 12.39 -0.92
N PHE A 69 -0.75 11.67 -0.33
CA PHE A 69 -1.62 12.15 0.72
C PHE A 69 -1.62 11.18 1.90
N PRO A 70 -1.68 11.67 3.15
CA PRO A 70 -1.87 10.80 4.29
C PRO A 70 -3.25 10.15 4.21
N ALA A 71 -3.31 8.85 4.42
CA ALA A 71 -4.54 8.08 4.46
C ALA A 71 -4.65 7.39 5.82
N ARG A 72 -5.85 7.34 6.38
CA ARG A 72 -6.08 6.55 7.60
C ARG A 72 -5.90 5.07 7.27
N ARG A 73 -5.05 4.38 8.02
CA ARG A 73 -4.93 2.92 7.95
C ARG A 73 -6.29 2.33 8.34
N PRO A 74 -6.90 1.48 7.48
CA PRO A 74 -8.14 0.83 7.84
C PRO A 74 -7.93 0.02 9.13
N PRO A 75 -8.89 0.03 10.08
CA PRO A 75 -8.75 -0.75 11.30
C PRO A 75 -8.56 -2.21 10.93
N MET A 76 -7.57 -2.85 11.54
CA MET A 76 -7.34 -4.28 11.35
C MET A 76 -8.60 -5.01 11.84
N PRO A 77 -9.22 -5.88 11.02
CA PRO A 77 -10.37 -6.64 11.49
C PRO A 77 -9.92 -7.50 12.69
N PRO A 78 -10.70 -7.58 13.77
CA PRO A 78 -10.30 -8.24 15.02
C PRO A 78 -9.91 -9.72 14.84
N ASN A 79 -10.34 -10.37 13.74
CA ASN A 79 -10.12 -11.79 13.47
C ASN A 79 -9.16 -12.04 12.28
N ALA A 80 -8.16 -11.17 12.08
CA ALA A 80 -7.20 -11.26 10.97
C ALA A 80 -6.47 -12.62 10.86
N PRO A 81 -5.98 -13.27 11.93
CA PRO A 81 -5.31 -14.57 11.79
C PRO A 81 -6.29 -15.72 11.48
N GLU A 82 -7.47 -15.73 12.10
CA GLU A 82 -8.47 -16.80 11.94
C GLU A 82 -9.03 -16.85 10.51
N ARG A 83 -9.27 -15.68 9.90
CA ARG A 83 -9.76 -15.60 8.51
C ARG A 83 -8.73 -16.05 7.47
N LEU A 84 -7.44 -15.86 7.72
CA LEU A 84 -6.38 -16.38 6.84
C LEU A 84 -6.31 -17.90 6.88
N VAL A 85 -6.52 -18.48 8.07
CA VAL A 85 -6.61 -19.93 8.27
C VAL A 85 -7.84 -20.51 7.58
N GLU A 86 -9.01 -19.88 7.72
CA GLU A 86 -10.23 -20.30 7.01
C GLU A 86 -10.05 -20.29 5.49
N LEU A 87 -9.48 -19.23 4.91
CA LEU A 87 -9.21 -19.15 3.47
C LEU A 87 -8.25 -20.25 3.00
N PHE A 88 -7.23 -20.58 3.79
CA PHE A 88 -6.30 -21.68 3.52
C PHE A 88 -7.02 -23.04 3.53
N PHE A 89 -7.84 -23.33 4.55
CA PHE A 89 -8.59 -24.58 4.64
C PHE A 89 -9.68 -24.73 3.57
N HIS A 90 -10.39 -23.64 3.24
CA HIS A 90 -11.38 -23.63 2.16
C HIS A 90 -10.73 -23.80 0.78
N GLY A 91 -9.53 -23.24 0.57
CA GLY A 91 -8.71 -23.47 -0.63
C GLY A 91 -8.31 -24.94 -0.79
N MET A 92 -7.83 -25.59 0.27
CA MET A 92 -7.43 -27.01 0.25
C MET A 92 -8.61 -27.96 0.01
N ARG A 93 -9.79 -27.72 0.59
CA ARG A 93 -10.99 -28.53 0.30
C ARG A 93 -11.44 -28.41 -1.16
N SER A 94 -11.24 -27.25 -1.77
CA SER A 94 -11.59 -26.99 -3.17
C SER A 94 -10.63 -27.71 -4.14
N ALA A 95 -9.33 -27.78 -3.79
CA ALA A 95 -8.34 -28.58 -4.52
C ALA A 95 -8.65 -30.08 -4.46
N GLY A 96 -9.03 -30.59 -3.28
CA GLY A 96 -9.43 -31.99 -3.12
C GLY A 96 -10.70 -32.39 -3.92
N LYS A 97 -11.64 -31.44 -4.13
CA LYS A 97 -12.82 -31.68 -4.98
C LYS A 97 -12.50 -31.70 -6.48
N ARG A 98 -11.50 -30.94 -6.95
CA ARG A 98 -11.04 -31.00 -8.35
C ARG A 98 -10.32 -32.32 -8.65
N ASN A 99 -9.54 -32.82 -7.70
CA ASN A 99 -8.80 -34.08 -7.87
C ASN A 99 -9.69 -35.34 -7.84
N ARG A 100 -10.99 -35.23 -7.50
CA ARG A 100 -11.96 -36.34 -7.52
C ARG A 100 -12.85 -36.36 -8.78
N ARG A 101 -12.70 -35.40 -9.71
CA ARG A 101 -13.51 -35.32 -10.94
C ARG A 101 -12.68 -35.44 -12.23
N GLY A 102 -11.42 -35.84 -12.12
CA GLY A 102 -10.54 -36.07 -13.26
C GLY A 102 -9.90 -37.44 -13.14
N TRP A 103 -10.54 -38.42 -13.79
CA TRP A 103 -10.14 -39.82 -14.01
C TRP A 103 -10.22 -40.76 -12.81
#